data_AF-A0A327Q0Y2-F1
#
_entry.id   AF-A0A327Q0Y2-F1
#
_cell.length_a   1.000
_cell.length_b   1.000
_cell.length_c   1.000
_cell.angle_alpha   90.00
_cell.angle_beta   90.00
_cell.angle_gamma   90.00
#
_symmetry.space_group_name_H-M   'P 1'
#
loop_
_entity.id
_entity.type
_entity.pdbx_description
1 polymer ?
#
loop_
_entity_poly.entity_id
_entity_poly.type
_entity_poly.pdbx_seq_one_letter_code
_entity_poly.pdbx_strand_id
1 'polypeptide(L)'
;MNFAQLTCVSFFSKQTGYDLFISITGGFVSVLGAFYVYIISLNQVRRDRLIYFVGLLDSVIPSGIKQAEYCQELSEKVKKSPWIFPLLQFEANNDLKRISERIEQEGIYHALLQKYGRTKTNYTSFRNIYAKIDYLDLMIDELRSFNSSAQKAMWERKRLYAENFRSIKVLIERIIIDAKYTNSQNYSHIPVRLDDILQRFYQNSPSDKENIRETYLYVVWPVQLFILTNNQQTDELTSLLQLVMEGINQYKGIETAALHNAKDFIQFQNALSNTSQDLLTLTTYIKSDFPIEEISLFRKLNPFRM
;
A
#
# COMPACT_ATOMS: atom_id res chain seq x y z
N MET A 1 93.17 -27.75 -43.28
CA MET A 1 91.98 -26.96 -42.93
C MET A 1 90.76 -27.83 -43.18
N ASN A 2 90.26 -28.52 -42.15
CA ASN A 2 89.05 -29.34 -42.21
C ASN A 2 88.22 -28.98 -40.99
N PHE A 3 87.23 -28.11 -41.19
CA PHE A 3 86.22 -27.81 -40.18
C PHE A 3 84.85 -27.89 -40.85
N ALA A 4 83.92 -28.52 -40.15
CA ALA A 4 82.48 -28.42 -40.33
C ALA A 4 81.86 -29.11 -41.56
N GLN A 5 81.84 -30.44 -41.53
CA GLN A 5 80.58 -31.15 -41.84
C GLN A 5 79.87 -31.42 -40.51
N LEU A 6 79.23 -30.38 -39.97
CA LEU A 6 78.22 -30.54 -38.93
C LEU A 6 77.07 -31.31 -39.58
N THR A 7 76.95 -32.55 -39.17
CA THR A 7 75.82 -33.41 -39.47
C THR A 7 74.56 -32.76 -38.89
N CYS A 8 73.74 -32.18 -39.77
CA CYS A 8 72.32 -31.97 -39.55
C CYS A 8 71.66 -33.36 -39.38
N VAL A 9 71.91 -34.01 -38.24
CA VAL A 9 71.20 -35.22 -37.85
C VAL A 9 69.78 -34.80 -37.52
N SER A 10 68.85 -35.26 -38.36
CA SER A 10 67.40 -35.23 -38.25
C SER A 10 66.89 -35.15 -36.80
N PHE A 11 66.70 -33.93 -36.30
CA PHE A 11 66.22 -33.66 -34.94
C PHE A 11 64.70 -33.90 -34.77
N PHE A 12 64.02 -34.29 -35.85
CA PHE A 12 62.62 -34.74 -35.82
C PHE A 12 62.59 -36.26 -35.82
N SER A 13 62.70 -36.86 -34.63
CA SER A 13 62.26 -38.25 -34.47
C SER A 13 60.73 -38.26 -34.65
N LYS A 14 60.17 -39.33 -35.22
CA LYS A 14 58.70 -39.46 -35.36
C LYS A 14 57.96 -39.23 -34.03
N GLN A 15 58.64 -39.50 -32.91
CA GLN A 15 58.11 -39.35 -31.56
C GLN A 15 57.80 -37.89 -31.19
N THR A 16 58.65 -36.93 -31.53
CA THR A 16 58.40 -35.51 -31.21
C THR A 16 57.18 -34.96 -31.96
N GLY A 17 56.87 -35.49 -33.14
CA GLY A 17 55.66 -35.15 -33.89
C GLY A 17 54.38 -35.64 -33.22
N TYR A 18 54.40 -36.86 -32.66
CA TYR A 18 53.26 -37.41 -31.91
C TYR A 18 53.01 -36.64 -30.60
N ASP A 19 54.07 -36.32 -29.85
CA ASP A 19 53.95 -35.58 -28.59
C ASP A 19 53.42 -34.16 -28.81
N LEU A 20 53.84 -33.49 -29.90
CA LEU A 20 53.31 -32.18 -30.30
C LEU A 20 51.82 -32.28 -30.68
N PHE A 21 51.43 -33.29 -31.46
CA PHE A 21 50.03 -33.50 -31.85
C PHE A 21 49.14 -33.79 -30.64
N ILE A 22 49.57 -34.64 -29.71
CA ILE A 22 48.86 -34.94 -28.47
C ILE A 22 48.71 -33.67 -27.62
N SER A 23 49.76 -32.85 -27.52
CA SER A 23 49.72 -31.60 -26.77
C SER A 23 48.76 -30.57 -27.39
N ILE A 24 48.76 -30.41 -28.72
CA ILE A 24 47.86 -29.49 -29.43
C ILE A 24 46.40 -29.96 -29.30
N THR A 25 46.15 -31.25 -29.51
CA THR A 25 44.80 -31.82 -29.36
C THR A 25 44.30 -31.74 -27.92
N GLY A 26 45.14 -32.03 -26.93
CA GLY A 26 44.82 -31.86 -25.52
C GLY A 26 44.53 -30.41 -25.14
N GLY A 27 45.30 -29.45 -25.66
CA GLY A 27 45.07 -28.03 -25.49
C GLY A 27 43.74 -27.58 -26.11
N PHE A 28 43.44 -28.04 -27.33
CA PHE A 28 42.18 -27.73 -28.01
C PHE A 28 40.96 -28.30 -27.28
N VAL A 29 41.02 -29.56 -26.82
CA VAL A 29 39.97 -30.18 -26.01
C VAL A 29 39.75 -29.42 -24.70
N SER A 30 40.81 -28.95 -24.06
CA SER A 30 40.72 -28.18 -22.81
C SER A 30 40.01 -26.83 -23.04
N VAL A 31 40.33 -26.13 -24.13
CA VAL A 31 39.65 -24.86 -24.50
C VAL A 31 38.18 -25.10 -24.83
N LEU A 32 37.86 -26.14 -25.61
CA LEU A 32 36.48 -26.49 -25.93
C LEU A 32 35.69 -26.90 -24.67
N GLY A 33 36.31 -27.68 -23.77
CA GLY A 33 35.73 -28.07 -22.50
C GLY A 33 35.40 -26.87 -21.62
N ALA A 34 36.36 -25.94 -21.46
CA ALA A 34 36.15 -24.71 -20.70
C ALA A 34 35.05 -23.83 -21.31
N PHE A 35 35.02 -23.71 -22.64
CA PHE A 35 33.98 -22.98 -23.35
C PHE A 35 32.59 -23.60 -23.18
N TYR A 36 32.49 -24.93 -23.22
CA TYR A 36 31.25 -25.67 -22.99
C TYR A 36 30.72 -25.49 -21.57
N VAL A 37 31.59 -25.61 -20.56
CA VAL A 37 31.26 -25.35 -19.15
C VAL A 37 30.78 -23.91 -18.96
N TYR A 38 31.45 -22.95 -19.59
CA TYR A 38 31.04 -21.55 -19.55
C TYR A 38 29.62 -21.33 -20.12
N ILE A 39 29.28 -21.94 -21.26
CA ILE A 39 27.94 -21.86 -21.84
C ILE A 39 26.89 -22.47 -20.89
N ILE A 40 27.15 -23.65 -20.33
CA ILE A 40 26.23 -24.29 -19.38
C ILE A 40 26.03 -23.38 -18.15
N SER A 41 27.11 -22.85 -17.59
CA SER A 41 27.06 -21.96 -16.44
C SER A 41 26.22 -20.70 -16.71
N LEU A 42 26.42 -20.05 -17.86
CA LEU A 42 25.60 -18.90 -18.27
C LEU A 42 24.12 -19.24 -18.38
N ASN A 43 23.79 -20.39 -18.96
CA ASN A 43 22.40 -20.83 -19.11
C ASN A 43 21.76 -21.10 -17.76
N GLN A 44 22.51 -21.71 -16.83
CA GLN A 44 22.05 -21.99 -15.48
C GLN A 44 21.81 -20.69 -14.69
N VAL A 45 22.76 -19.75 -14.72
CA VAL A 45 22.61 -18.43 -14.07
C VAL A 45 21.37 -17.69 -14.58
N ARG A 46 21.13 -17.71 -15.90
CA ARG A 46 19.95 -17.04 -16.49
C ARG A 46 18.65 -17.75 -16.10
N ARG A 47 18.63 -19.09 -16.11
CA ARG A 47 17.49 -19.86 -15.63
C ARG A 47 17.16 -19.55 -14.17
N ASP A 48 18.17 -19.55 -13.30
CA ASP A 48 18.00 -19.29 -11.86
C ASP A 48 17.49 -17.86 -11.61
N ARG A 49 17.98 -16.87 -12.37
CA ARG A 49 17.46 -15.49 -12.33
C ARG A 49 15.98 -15.42 -12.69
N LEU A 50 15.55 -16.16 -13.71
CA LEU A 50 14.16 -16.17 -14.14
C LEU A 50 13.25 -16.89 -13.14
N ILE A 51 13.70 -18.01 -12.57
CA ILE A 51 13.00 -18.71 -11.48
C ILE A 51 12.85 -17.80 -10.26
N TYR A 52 13.92 -17.11 -9.86
CA TYR A 52 13.88 -16.16 -8.76
C TYR A 52 12.87 -15.04 -9.00
N PHE A 53 12.89 -14.44 -10.18
CA PHE A 53 11.94 -13.39 -10.56
C PHE A 53 10.48 -13.86 -10.52
N VAL A 54 10.19 -15.05 -11.07
CA VAL A 54 8.86 -15.66 -11.01
C VAL A 54 8.44 -15.92 -9.56
N GLY A 55 9.37 -16.41 -8.72
CA GLY A 55 9.12 -16.65 -7.30
C GLY A 55 8.76 -15.38 -6.52
N LEU A 56 9.31 -14.23 -6.90
CA LEU A 56 8.96 -12.93 -6.32
C LEU A 56 7.59 -12.45 -6.84
N LEU A 57 7.30 -12.60 -8.13
CA LEU A 57 5.98 -12.30 -8.70
C LEU A 57 4.86 -13.09 -8.01
N ASP A 58 5.12 -14.37 -7.68
CA ASP A 58 4.21 -15.21 -6.90
C ASP A 58 3.94 -14.69 -5.48
N SER A 59 4.82 -13.87 -4.92
CA SER A 59 4.65 -13.20 -3.62
C SER A 59 3.94 -11.86 -3.77
N VAL A 60 4.35 -11.06 -4.76
CA VAL A 60 3.83 -9.71 -5.00
C VAL A 60 2.37 -9.71 -5.44
N ILE A 61 1.97 -10.61 -6.35
CA ILE A 61 0.61 -10.63 -6.89
C ILE A 61 -0.45 -10.85 -5.80
N PRO A 62 -0.37 -11.91 -4.95
CA PRO A 62 -1.32 -12.08 -3.86
C PRO A 62 -1.30 -10.92 -2.85
N SER A 63 -0.12 -10.35 -2.59
CA SER A 63 0.01 -9.20 -1.69
C SER A 63 -0.71 -7.96 -2.22
N GLY A 64 -0.66 -7.70 -3.53
CA GLY A 64 -1.40 -6.60 -4.16
C GLY A 64 -2.92 -6.79 -4.08
N ILE A 65 -3.39 -8.02 -4.30
CA ILE A 65 -4.82 -8.38 -4.14
C ILE A 65 -5.28 -8.17 -2.70
N LYS A 66 -4.52 -8.69 -1.73
CA LYS A 66 -4.84 -8.56 -0.30
C LYS A 66 -4.83 -7.10 0.17
N GLN A 67 -3.89 -6.28 -0.34
CA GLN A 67 -3.89 -4.86 -0.07
C GLN A 67 -5.13 -4.15 -0.64
N ALA A 68 -5.63 -4.60 -1.81
CA ALA A 68 -6.88 -4.11 -2.36
C ALA A 68 -8.07 -4.45 -1.45
N GLU A 69 -8.13 -5.68 -0.93
CA GLU A 69 -9.16 -6.11 0.04
C GLU A 69 -9.16 -5.22 1.29
N TYR A 70 -7.97 -4.91 1.85
CA TYR A 70 -7.84 -3.99 2.98
C TYR A 70 -8.38 -2.58 2.68
N CYS A 71 -8.19 -2.08 1.45
CA CYS A 71 -8.77 -0.80 1.03
C CYS A 71 -10.30 -0.86 0.95
N GLN A 72 -10.86 -1.96 0.43
CA GLN A 72 -12.31 -2.17 0.39
C GLN A 72 -12.91 -2.23 1.79
N GLU A 73 -12.34 -3.04 2.68
CA GLU A 73 -12.80 -3.14 4.08
C GLU A 73 -12.77 -1.78 4.78
N LEU A 74 -11.71 -1.00 4.58
CA LEU A 74 -11.59 0.32 5.15
C LEU A 74 -12.67 1.26 4.61
N SER A 75 -12.91 1.25 3.30
CA SER A 75 -13.98 2.04 2.68
C SER A 75 -15.34 1.74 3.32
N GLU A 76 -15.67 0.46 3.51
CA GLU A 76 -16.92 0.06 4.15
C GLU A 76 -17.02 0.50 5.61
N LYS A 77 -15.94 0.33 6.39
CA LYS A 77 -15.88 0.75 7.80
C LYS A 77 -16.06 2.27 7.93
N VAL A 78 -15.39 3.04 7.07
CA VAL A 78 -15.49 4.52 7.06
C VAL A 78 -16.91 4.97 6.67
N LYS A 79 -17.56 4.34 5.68
CA LYS A 79 -18.95 4.64 5.29
C LYS A 79 -19.95 4.34 6.41
N LYS A 80 -19.81 3.18 7.06
CA LYS A 80 -20.72 2.74 8.13
C LYS A 80 -20.54 3.57 9.40
N SER A 81 -19.32 4.05 9.68
CA SER A 81 -19.00 4.72 10.94
C SER A 81 -17.94 5.80 10.77
N PRO A 82 -18.29 6.97 10.20
CA PRO A 82 -17.34 8.05 9.92
C PRO A 82 -16.71 8.66 11.19
N TRP A 83 -17.38 8.46 12.33
CA TRP A 83 -16.97 8.90 13.67
C TRP A 83 -15.79 8.10 14.22
N ILE A 84 -15.61 6.87 13.77
CA ILE A 84 -14.51 5.99 14.20
C ILE A 84 -13.25 6.32 13.38
N PHE A 85 -12.07 6.05 13.93
CA PHE A 85 -10.81 6.08 13.18
C PHE A 85 -10.40 4.65 12.80
N PRO A 86 -10.97 4.07 11.74
CA PRO A 86 -10.47 2.80 11.25
C PRO A 86 -9.06 3.02 10.68
N LEU A 87 -8.14 2.12 11.02
CA LEU A 87 -6.77 2.13 10.52
C LEU A 87 -6.69 1.23 9.28
N LEU A 88 -6.01 1.71 8.23
CA LEU A 88 -5.64 0.89 7.09
C LEU A 88 -4.62 -0.16 7.52
N GLN A 89 -4.88 -1.42 7.17
CA GLN A 89 -3.89 -2.48 7.28
C GLN A 89 -2.99 -2.44 6.05
N PHE A 90 -1.69 -2.64 6.26
CA PHE A 90 -0.71 -2.73 5.19
C PHE A 90 -0.13 -4.14 5.15
N GLU A 91 -0.13 -4.74 3.97
CA GLU A 91 0.56 -6.02 3.78
C GLU A 91 2.07 -5.82 3.82
N ALA A 92 2.73 -6.57 4.69
CA ALA A 92 4.17 -6.52 4.85
C ALA A 92 4.86 -7.37 3.76
N ASN A 93 4.99 -6.82 2.55
CA ASN A 93 5.72 -7.47 1.46
C ASN A 93 6.90 -6.63 0.99
N ASN A 94 8.12 -7.09 1.30
CA ASN A 94 9.36 -6.47 0.84
C ASN A 94 9.77 -6.90 -0.58
N ASP A 95 9.17 -7.95 -1.12
CA ASP A 95 9.52 -8.48 -2.44
C ASP A 95 9.15 -7.50 -3.56
N LEU A 96 8.10 -6.69 -3.39
CA LEU A 96 7.75 -5.64 -4.35
C LEU A 96 8.92 -4.66 -4.53
N LYS A 97 9.47 -4.14 -3.42
CA LYS A 97 10.64 -3.27 -3.44
C LYS A 97 11.90 -3.97 -3.95
N ARG A 98 12.06 -5.26 -3.68
CA ARG A 98 13.20 -6.03 -4.22
C ARG A 98 13.13 -6.10 -5.75
N ILE A 99 11.94 -6.28 -6.31
CA ILE A 99 11.77 -6.28 -7.76
C ILE A 99 11.97 -4.89 -8.35
N SER A 100 11.37 -3.85 -7.76
CA SER A 100 11.46 -2.49 -8.32
C SER A 100 12.87 -1.89 -8.19
N GLU A 101 13.55 -2.08 -7.06
CA GLU A 101 14.80 -1.37 -6.75
C GLU A 101 16.08 -2.20 -6.92
N ARG A 102 16.05 -3.52 -6.68
CA ARG A 102 17.28 -4.32 -6.48
C ARG A 102 17.58 -5.32 -7.58
N ILE A 103 16.60 -5.63 -8.40
CA ILE A 103 16.74 -6.65 -9.43
C ILE A 103 17.38 -6.05 -10.68
N GLU A 104 18.39 -6.73 -11.19
CA GLU A 104 19.02 -6.42 -12.47
C GLU A 104 18.04 -6.72 -13.63
N GLN A 105 17.26 -5.72 -14.02
CA GLN A 105 16.20 -5.84 -15.03
C GLN A 105 16.74 -6.37 -16.36
N GLU A 106 17.90 -5.88 -16.80
CA GLU A 106 18.59 -6.32 -18.02
C GLU A 106 18.97 -7.81 -17.96
N GLY A 107 19.39 -8.27 -16.79
CA GLY A 107 19.70 -9.68 -16.54
C GLY A 107 18.50 -10.59 -16.73
N ILE A 108 17.33 -10.19 -16.24
CA ILE A 108 16.08 -10.95 -16.38
C ILE A 108 15.55 -10.84 -17.80
N TYR A 109 15.66 -9.67 -18.42
CA TYR A 109 15.29 -9.46 -19.81
C TYR A 109 16.03 -10.45 -20.72
N HIS A 110 17.36 -10.55 -20.58
CA HIS A 110 18.14 -11.51 -21.35
C HIS A 110 17.83 -12.96 -21.02
N ALA A 111 17.55 -13.28 -19.75
CA ALA A 111 17.11 -14.62 -19.37
C ALA A 111 15.79 -15.00 -20.04
N LEU A 112 14.82 -14.07 -20.09
CA LEU A 112 13.52 -14.26 -20.73
C LEU A 112 13.68 -14.43 -22.24
N LEU A 113 14.44 -13.55 -22.90
CA LEU A 113 14.69 -13.65 -24.34
C LEU A 113 15.46 -14.90 -24.74
N GLN A 114 16.33 -15.42 -23.87
CA GLN A 114 16.99 -16.68 -24.15
C GLN A 114 16.02 -17.85 -24.07
N LYS A 115 15.15 -17.89 -23.05
CA LYS A 115 14.21 -19.00 -22.85
C LYS A 115 13.12 -19.03 -23.93
N TYR A 116 12.54 -17.87 -24.24
CA TYR A 116 11.37 -17.76 -25.12
C TYR A 116 11.68 -17.26 -26.53
N GLY A 117 12.94 -16.90 -26.80
CA GLY A 117 13.37 -16.35 -28.08
C GLY A 117 13.22 -14.82 -28.18
N ARG A 118 13.92 -14.26 -29.17
CA ARG A 118 13.99 -12.81 -29.45
C ARG A 118 12.84 -12.37 -30.35
N THR A 119 11.63 -12.32 -29.80
CA THR A 119 10.44 -11.84 -30.53
C THR A 119 9.96 -10.49 -30.00
N LYS A 120 9.30 -9.70 -30.85
CA LYS A 120 8.67 -8.43 -30.45
C LYS A 120 7.62 -8.64 -29.35
N THR A 121 6.91 -9.77 -29.39
CA THR A 121 5.91 -10.15 -28.40
C THR A 121 6.54 -10.34 -27.02
N ASN A 122 7.61 -11.12 -26.92
CA ASN A 122 8.30 -11.38 -25.65
C ASN A 122 8.87 -10.09 -25.03
N TYR A 123 9.43 -9.22 -25.88
CA TYR A 123 9.88 -7.89 -25.45
C TYR A 123 8.74 -7.06 -24.86
N THR A 124 7.59 -7.03 -25.55
CA THR A 124 6.41 -6.27 -25.11
C THR A 124 5.86 -6.83 -23.80
N SER A 125 5.78 -8.16 -23.66
CA SER A 125 5.34 -8.82 -22.44
C SER A 125 6.26 -8.49 -21.26
N PHE A 126 7.58 -8.56 -21.43
CA PHE A 126 8.53 -8.19 -20.39
C PHE A 126 8.37 -6.74 -19.94
N ARG A 127 8.29 -5.81 -20.90
CA ARG A 127 8.08 -4.38 -20.63
C ARG A 127 6.77 -4.15 -19.86
N ASN A 128 5.69 -4.83 -20.24
CA ASN A 128 4.41 -4.71 -19.58
C ASN A 128 4.44 -5.24 -18.14
N ILE A 129 5.12 -6.36 -17.89
CA ILE A 129 5.29 -6.90 -16.53
C ILE A 129 5.99 -5.87 -15.64
N TYR A 130 7.12 -5.31 -16.08
CA TYR A 130 7.84 -4.30 -15.31
C TYR A 130 7.03 -3.01 -15.09
N ALA A 131 6.39 -2.50 -16.14
CA ALA A 131 5.55 -1.31 -16.01
C ALA A 131 4.42 -1.51 -14.99
N LYS A 132 3.87 -2.73 -14.87
CA LYS A 132 2.84 -3.07 -13.89
C LYS A 132 3.40 -3.21 -12.48
N ILE A 133 4.63 -3.72 -12.32
CA ILE A 133 5.33 -3.74 -11.03
C ILE A 133 5.61 -2.33 -10.53
N ASP A 134 6.17 -1.47 -11.39
CA ASP A 134 6.48 -0.07 -11.06
C ASP A 134 5.20 0.69 -10.67
N TYR A 135 4.11 0.45 -11.41
CA TYR A 135 2.81 1.03 -11.08
C TYR A 135 2.27 0.52 -9.73
N LEU A 136 2.42 -0.77 -9.40
CA LEU A 136 2.04 -1.27 -8.07
C LEU A 136 2.84 -0.59 -6.96
N ASP A 137 4.16 -0.47 -7.10
CA ASP A 137 5.03 0.16 -6.10
C ASP A 137 4.63 1.62 -5.87
N LEU A 138 4.42 2.37 -6.96
CA LEU A 138 3.91 3.74 -6.92
C LEU A 138 2.56 3.83 -6.19
N MET A 139 1.60 2.96 -6.51
CA MET A 139 0.27 2.96 -5.89
C MET A 139 0.32 2.68 -4.39
N ILE A 140 1.23 1.80 -3.94
CA ILE A 140 1.41 1.53 -2.51
C ILE A 140 1.96 2.75 -1.78
N ASP A 141 2.93 3.45 -2.36
CA ASP A 141 3.50 4.66 -1.77
C ASP A 141 2.49 5.82 -1.75
N GLU A 142 1.71 6.00 -2.83
CA GLU A 142 0.61 6.97 -2.86
C GLU A 142 -0.47 6.65 -1.83
N LEU A 143 -0.86 5.38 -1.68
CA LEU A 143 -1.83 4.93 -0.68
C LEU A 143 -1.35 5.25 0.75
N ARG A 144 -0.06 5.05 1.05
CA ARG A 144 0.53 5.41 2.36
C ARG A 144 0.43 6.90 2.63
N SER A 145 0.84 7.72 1.65
CA SER A 145 0.80 9.18 1.75
C SER A 145 -0.64 9.70 1.92
N PHE A 146 -1.57 9.17 1.11
CA PHE A 146 -2.98 9.48 1.18
C PHE A 146 -3.58 9.11 2.55
N ASN A 147 -3.35 7.87 3.01
CA ASN A 147 -3.88 7.42 4.30
C ASN A 147 -3.38 8.28 5.47
N SER A 148 -2.09 8.64 5.49
CA SER A 148 -1.54 9.53 6.52
C SER A 148 -2.22 10.91 6.50
N SER A 149 -2.35 11.50 5.31
CA SER A 149 -2.98 12.81 5.12
C SER A 149 -4.46 12.80 5.52
N ALA A 150 -5.20 11.77 5.10
CA ALA A 150 -6.60 11.57 5.42
C ALA A 150 -6.82 11.40 6.93
N GLN A 151 -5.97 10.63 7.61
CA GLN A 151 -6.04 10.46 9.07
C GLN A 151 -5.79 11.76 9.80
N LYS A 152 -4.76 12.52 9.40
CA LYS A 152 -4.46 13.83 10.00
C LYS A 152 -5.62 14.82 9.83
N ALA A 153 -6.18 14.92 8.62
CA ALA A 153 -7.32 15.78 8.34
C ALA A 153 -8.56 15.39 9.13
N MET A 154 -8.86 14.09 9.23
CA MET A 154 -9.99 13.59 10.01
C MET A 154 -9.79 13.80 11.51
N TRP A 155 -8.56 13.67 11.99
CA TRP A 155 -8.21 13.94 13.38
C TRP A 155 -8.45 15.39 13.76
N GLU A 156 -7.98 16.31 12.93
CA GLU A 156 -8.15 17.74 13.17
C GLU A 156 -9.62 18.15 13.21
N ARG A 157 -10.44 17.65 12.28
CA ARG A 157 -11.89 17.92 12.28
C ARG A 157 -12.59 17.40 13.54
N LYS A 158 -12.22 16.20 13.99
CA LYS A 158 -12.80 15.60 15.20
C LYS A 158 -12.34 16.32 16.47
N ARG A 159 -11.10 16.82 16.51
CA ARG A 159 -10.59 17.69 17.57
C ARG A 159 -11.39 18.99 17.65
N LEU A 160 -11.55 19.69 16.52
CA LEU A 160 -12.32 20.93 16.45
C LEU A 160 -13.79 20.72 16.85
N TYR A 161 -14.39 19.60 16.43
CA TYR A 161 -15.74 19.24 16.89
C TYR A 161 -15.81 19.11 18.41
N ALA A 162 -14.86 18.41 19.04
CA ALA A 162 -14.83 18.23 20.49
C ALA A 162 -14.65 19.57 21.24
N GLU A 163 -13.79 20.46 20.73
CA GLU A 163 -13.61 21.81 21.27
C GLU A 163 -14.90 22.65 21.18
N ASN A 164 -15.59 22.59 20.04
CA ASN A 164 -16.88 23.25 19.85
C ASN A 164 -17.93 22.67 20.81
N PHE A 165 -17.99 21.35 20.96
CA PHE A 165 -18.94 20.71 21.87
C PHE A 165 -18.72 21.13 23.33
N ARG A 166 -17.48 21.18 23.80
CA ARG A 166 -17.17 21.68 25.15
C ARG A 166 -17.62 23.13 25.34
N SER A 167 -17.40 23.97 24.33
CA SER A 167 -17.82 25.38 24.35
C SER A 167 -19.35 25.51 24.39
N ILE A 168 -20.06 24.70 23.59
CA ILE A 168 -21.52 24.60 23.61
C ILE A 168 -22.00 24.21 25.02
N LYS A 169 -21.43 23.14 25.59
CA LYS A 169 -21.80 22.63 26.90
C LYS A 169 -21.63 23.68 28.00
N VAL A 170 -20.46 24.33 28.06
CA VAL A 170 -20.17 25.39 29.05
C VAL A 170 -21.15 26.55 28.92
N LEU A 171 -21.49 26.94 27.68
CA LEU A 171 -22.43 28.03 27.46
C LEU A 171 -23.86 27.65 27.86
N ILE A 172 -24.27 26.41 27.61
CA ILE A 172 -25.56 25.88 28.09
C ILE A 172 -25.62 25.93 29.62
N GLU A 173 -24.61 25.39 30.29
CA GLU A 173 -24.55 25.36 31.76
C GLU A 173 -24.59 26.77 32.35
N ARG A 174 -23.91 27.73 31.71
CA ARG A 174 -23.98 29.15 32.09
C ARG A 174 -25.39 29.73 31.95
N ILE A 175 -26.09 29.47 30.84
CA ILE A 175 -27.46 29.95 30.63
C ILE A 175 -28.42 29.33 31.66
N ILE A 176 -28.21 28.08 32.04
CA ILE A 176 -29.06 27.38 33.02
C ILE A 176 -28.99 28.06 34.40
N ILE A 177 -27.80 28.48 34.84
CA ILE A 177 -27.59 29.06 36.18
C ILE A 177 -27.78 30.58 36.24
N ASP A 178 -27.87 31.26 35.10
CA ASP A 178 -27.92 32.72 35.04
C ASP A 178 -29.29 33.24 35.53
N ALA A 179 -29.22 34.17 36.50
CA ALA A 179 -30.36 34.86 37.11
C ALA A 179 -31.27 35.55 36.08
N LYS A 180 -30.71 36.02 34.96
CA LYS A 180 -31.43 36.65 33.85
C LYS A 180 -32.50 35.72 33.27
N TYR A 181 -32.21 34.43 33.18
CA TYR A 181 -33.12 33.43 32.62
C TYR A 181 -34.00 32.78 33.68
N THR A 182 -33.46 32.55 34.88
CA THR A 182 -34.18 31.87 35.97
C THR A 182 -35.24 32.75 36.65
N ASN A 183 -35.00 34.06 36.78
CA ASN A 183 -35.93 34.97 37.46
C ASN A 183 -36.88 35.72 36.50
N SER A 184 -36.71 35.60 35.19
CA SER A 184 -37.56 36.27 34.21
C SER A 184 -38.77 35.41 33.85
N GLN A 185 -39.97 35.96 34.02
CA GLN A 185 -41.22 35.31 33.59
C GLN A 185 -41.25 34.99 32.08
N ASN A 186 -40.52 35.75 31.27
CA ASN A 186 -40.48 35.57 29.83
C ASN A 186 -39.48 34.50 29.38
N TYR A 187 -38.51 34.12 30.23
CA TYR A 187 -37.37 33.27 29.86
C TYR A 187 -37.22 32.00 30.71
N SER A 188 -38.07 31.81 31.72
CA SER A 188 -37.94 30.72 32.70
C SER A 188 -38.01 29.31 32.09
N HIS A 189 -38.55 29.14 30.88
CA HIS A 189 -38.57 27.87 30.17
C HIS A 189 -37.23 27.51 29.51
N ILE A 190 -36.35 28.49 29.27
CA ILE A 190 -35.07 28.27 28.58
C ILE A 190 -34.12 27.37 29.40
N PRO A 191 -33.82 27.69 30.69
CA PRO A 191 -32.98 26.83 31.53
C PRO A 191 -33.52 25.40 31.63
N VAL A 192 -34.83 25.25 31.84
CA VAL A 192 -35.48 23.93 32.00
C VAL A 192 -35.30 23.08 30.76
N ARG A 193 -35.48 23.67 29.56
CA ARG A 193 -35.36 22.91 28.32
C ARG A 193 -33.92 22.54 28.00
N LEU A 194 -32.98 23.44 28.27
CA LEU A 194 -31.56 23.17 28.08
C LEU A 194 -31.03 22.11 29.06
N ASP A 195 -31.48 22.14 30.31
CA ASP A 195 -31.15 21.11 31.30
C ASP A 195 -31.70 19.73 30.87
N ASP A 196 -32.98 19.65 30.45
CA ASP A 196 -33.57 18.40 29.92
C ASP A 196 -32.74 17.82 28.76
N ILE A 197 -32.23 18.65 27.86
CA ILE A 197 -31.36 18.21 26.77
C ILE A 197 -30.05 17.61 27.31
N LEU A 198 -29.37 18.28 28.25
CA LEU A 198 -28.12 17.77 28.84
C LEU A 198 -28.35 16.50 29.66
N GLN A 199 -29.43 16.43 30.45
CA GLN A 199 -29.78 15.24 31.23
C GLN A 199 -30.00 14.03 30.33
N ARG A 200 -30.69 14.19 29.19
CA ARG A 200 -30.84 13.11 28.20
C ARG A 200 -29.51 12.66 27.64
N PHE A 201 -28.58 13.58 27.36
CA PHE A 201 -27.24 13.21 26.93
C PHE A 201 -26.53 12.37 28.01
N TYR A 202 -26.52 12.79 29.26
CA TYR A 202 -25.88 12.03 30.34
C TYR A 202 -26.50 10.66 30.60
N GLN A 203 -27.82 10.52 30.43
CA GLN A 203 -28.50 9.23 30.54
C GLN A 203 -28.16 8.27 29.41
N ASN A 204 -27.92 8.78 28.20
CA ASN A 204 -27.68 7.96 27.00
C ASN A 204 -26.17 7.75 26.70
N SER A 205 -25.29 8.56 27.28
CA SER A 205 -23.83 8.47 27.12
C SER A 205 -23.13 8.28 28.48
N PRO A 206 -23.28 7.11 29.13
CA PRO A 206 -22.76 6.86 30.49
C PRO A 206 -21.23 6.76 30.57
N SER A 207 -20.53 6.69 29.43
CA SER A 207 -19.07 6.73 29.40
C SER A 207 -18.58 8.16 29.22
N ASP A 208 -17.59 8.59 30.01
CA ASP A 208 -16.88 9.89 29.88
C ASP A 208 -16.22 10.12 28.51
N LYS A 209 -16.34 9.19 27.56
CA LYS A 209 -15.82 9.32 26.21
C LYS A 209 -16.86 10.06 25.36
N GLU A 210 -16.54 11.30 24.99
CA GLU A 210 -17.30 12.14 24.06
C GLU A 210 -17.47 11.42 22.69
N ASN A 211 -18.54 10.65 22.52
CA ASN A 211 -18.91 10.06 21.23
C ASN A 211 -19.55 11.14 20.36
N ILE A 212 -18.84 11.56 19.31
CA ILE A 212 -19.25 12.64 18.39
C ILE A 212 -20.67 12.44 17.84
N ARG A 213 -21.06 11.18 17.57
CA ARG A 213 -22.41 10.89 17.08
C ARG A 213 -23.47 11.17 18.14
N GLU A 214 -23.22 10.75 19.37
CA GLU A 214 -24.16 10.91 20.48
C GLU A 214 -24.25 12.38 20.89
N THR A 215 -23.12 13.08 21.01
CA THR A 215 -23.11 14.53 21.32
C THR A 215 -23.88 15.33 20.29
N TYR A 216 -23.81 14.95 19.01
CA TYR A 216 -24.60 15.58 17.96
C TYR A 216 -26.09 15.31 18.12
N LEU A 217 -26.47 14.04 18.26
CA LEU A 217 -27.87 13.61 18.29
C LEU A 217 -28.61 14.10 19.54
N TYR A 218 -27.94 14.11 20.69
CA TYR A 218 -28.56 14.41 21.97
C TYR A 218 -28.40 15.85 22.41
N VAL A 219 -27.38 16.58 21.92
CA VAL A 219 -27.13 17.97 22.36
C VAL A 219 -27.17 18.93 21.18
N VAL A 220 -26.21 18.83 20.25
CA VAL A 220 -26.01 19.87 19.22
C VAL A 220 -27.27 20.08 18.36
N TRP A 221 -27.85 19.00 17.84
CA TRP A 221 -29.06 19.09 17.01
C TRP A 221 -30.31 19.53 17.80
N PRO A 222 -30.63 18.94 18.97
CA PRO A 222 -31.75 19.41 19.79
C PRO A 222 -31.64 20.87 20.25
N VAL A 223 -30.45 21.34 20.60
CA VAL A 223 -30.23 22.75 20.97
C VAL A 223 -30.49 23.67 19.79
N GLN A 224 -30.04 23.30 18.58
CA GLN A 224 -30.35 24.07 17.38
C GLN A 224 -31.86 24.21 17.18
N LEU A 225 -32.58 23.09 17.20
CA LEU A 225 -34.03 23.07 17.02
C LEU A 225 -34.73 23.90 18.08
N PHE A 226 -34.30 23.79 19.34
CA PHE A 226 -34.84 24.58 20.43
C PHE A 226 -34.66 26.08 20.20
N ILE A 227 -33.44 26.53 19.84
CA ILE A 227 -33.20 27.96 19.62
C ILE A 227 -33.98 28.48 18.41
N LEU A 228 -34.03 27.71 17.31
CA LEU A 228 -34.76 28.12 16.10
C LEU A 228 -36.28 28.16 16.26
N THR A 229 -36.83 27.38 17.20
CA THR A 229 -38.28 27.38 17.50
C THR A 229 -38.66 28.37 18.60
N ASN A 230 -37.68 28.97 19.28
CA ASN A 230 -37.90 29.99 20.28
C ASN A 230 -37.74 31.39 19.66
N ASN A 231 -38.81 32.17 19.62
CA ASN A 231 -38.83 33.50 18.99
C ASN A 231 -38.04 34.57 19.78
N GLN A 232 -37.57 34.26 20.98
CA GLN A 232 -36.84 35.20 21.83
C GLN A 232 -35.33 35.09 21.59
N GLN A 233 -34.77 36.13 20.95
CA GLN A 233 -33.33 36.28 20.74
C GLN A 233 -32.71 37.01 21.93
N THR A 234 -31.67 36.42 22.53
CA THR A 234 -30.78 37.07 23.50
C THR A 234 -29.35 36.88 23.02
N ASP A 235 -28.43 37.78 23.37
CA ASP A 235 -27.04 37.71 22.91
C ASP A 235 -26.38 36.35 23.23
N GLU A 236 -26.69 35.75 24.38
CA GLU A 236 -26.19 34.44 24.76
C GLU A 236 -26.81 33.30 23.93
N LEU A 237 -28.10 33.37 23.60
CA LEU A 237 -28.75 32.39 22.70
C LEU A 237 -28.26 32.52 21.26
N THR A 238 -27.98 33.73 20.79
CA THR A 238 -27.36 33.97 19.48
C THR A 238 -25.94 33.41 19.45
N SER A 239 -25.16 33.63 20.51
CA SER A 239 -23.81 33.06 20.65
C SER A 239 -23.84 31.52 20.69
N LEU A 240 -24.82 30.95 21.41
CA LEU A 240 -25.03 29.50 21.46
C LEU A 240 -25.40 28.94 20.09
N LEU A 241 -26.29 29.62 19.35
CA LEU A 241 -26.66 29.23 18.00
C LEU A 241 -25.47 29.21 17.05
N GLN A 242 -24.59 30.22 17.12
CA GLN A 242 -23.37 30.28 16.32
C GLN A 242 -22.46 29.07 16.59
N LEU A 243 -22.16 28.79 17.87
CA LEU A 243 -21.35 27.63 18.25
C LEU A 243 -21.98 26.30 17.82
N VAL A 244 -23.30 26.17 17.97
CA VAL A 244 -24.06 24.99 17.53
C VAL A 244 -23.96 24.82 16.02
N MET A 245 -24.11 25.89 15.23
CA MET A 245 -23.95 25.86 13.79
C MET A 245 -22.53 25.43 13.39
N GLU A 246 -21.50 25.92 14.08
CA GLU A 246 -20.12 25.47 13.88
C GLU A 246 -19.95 23.98 14.20
N GLY A 247 -20.52 23.50 15.30
CA GLY A 247 -20.54 22.08 15.66
C GLY A 247 -21.20 21.21 14.59
N ILE A 248 -22.34 21.65 14.03
CA ILE A 248 -23.04 20.97 12.93
C ILE A 248 -22.16 20.95 11.67
N ASN A 249 -21.51 22.06 11.35
CA ASN A 249 -20.64 22.15 10.18
C ASN A 249 -19.44 21.19 10.31
N GLN A 250 -18.84 21.08 11.51
CA GLN A 250 -17.77 20.11 11.75
C GLN A 250 -18.29 18.66 11.64
N TYR A 251 -19.45 18.36 12.23
CA TYR A 251 -20.09 17.04 12.13
C TYR A 251 -20.31 16.62 10.67
N LYS A 252 -20.98 17.46 9.88
CA LYS A 252 -21.23 17.21 8.45
C LYS A 252 -19.93 17.15 7.65
N GLY A 253 -18.93 17.95 8.03
CA GLY A 253 -17.60 17.91 7.44
C GLY A 253 -16.89 16.58 7.66
N ILE A 254 -17.04 15.96 8.84
CA ILE A 254 -16.53 14.61 9.13
C ILE A 254 -17.22 13.57 8.26
N GLU A 255 -18.55 13.57 8.18
CA GLU A 255 -19.31 12.64 7.32
C GLU A 255 -18.91 12.78 5.84
N THR A 256 -18.83 14.02 5.36
CA THR A 256 -18.47 14.32 3.97
C THR A 256 -17.05 13.86 3.66
N ALA A 257 -16.08 14.19 4.52
CA ALA A 257 -14.70 13.77 4.36
C ALA A 257 -14.56 12.24 4.38
N ALA A 258 -15.29 11.56 5.27
CA ALA A 258 -15.31 10.11 5.34
C ALA A 258 -15.84 9.48 4.04
N LEU A 259 -16.93 10.02 3.47
CA LEU A 259 -17.48 9.54 2.19
C LEU A 259 -16.50 9.74 1.03
N HIS A 260 -15.83 10.90 0.96
CA HIS A 260 -14.78 11.15 -0.04
C HIS A 260 -13.61 10.17 0.12
N ASN A 261 -13.05 10.05 1.33
CA ASN A 261 -11.96 9.12 1.60
C ASN A 261 -12.35 7.68 1.24
N ALA A 262 -13.58 7.27 1.57
CA ALA A 262 -14.08 5.95 1.24
C ALA A 262 -14.17 5.72 -0.28
N LYS A 263 -14.50 6.75 -1.07
CA LYS A 263 -14.48 6.66 -2.54
C LYS A 263 -13.05 6.51 -3.06
N ASP A 264 -12.11 7.26 -2.50
CA ASP A 264 -10.70 7.20 -2.91
C ASP A 264 -10.08 5.84 -2.59
N PHE A 265 -10.39 5.25 -1.43
CA PHE A 265 -9.97 3.88 -1.11
C PHE A 265 -10.52 2.82 -2.09
N ILE A 266 -11.73 3.02 -2.64
CA ILE A 266 -12.26 2.14 -3.70
C ILE A 266 -11.48 2.32 -5.01
N GLN A 267 -11.01 3.54 -5.31
CA GLN A 267 -10.15 3.76 -6.48
C GLN A 267 -8.81 3.02 -6.32
N PHE A 268 -8.19 3.09 -5.14
CA PHE A 268 -6.98 2.32 -4.82
C PHE A 268 -7.22 0.81 -4.90
N GLN A 269 -8.33 0.32 -4.32
CA GLN A 269 -8.73 -1.09 -4.42
C GLN A 269 -8.78 -1.53 -5.90
N ASN A 270 -9.51 -0.80 -6.74
CA ASN A 270 -9.65 -1.15 -8.15
C ASN A 270 -8.31 -1.13 -8.89
N ALA A 271 -7.47 -0.12 -8.65
CA ALA A 271 -6.15 -0.01 -9.27
C ALA A 271 -5.23 -1.18 -8.87
N LEU A 272 -5.15 -1.49 -7.57
CA LEU A 272 -4.33 -2.58 -7.04
C LEU A 272 -4.81 -3.95 -7.53
N SER A 273 -6.12 -4.20 -7.48
CA SER A 273 -6.73 -5.46 -7.92
C SER A 273 -6.52 -5.69 -9.42
N ASN A 274 -6.86 -4.71 -10.26
CA ASN A 274 -6.71 -4.80 -11.71
C ASN A 274 -5.24 -5.02 -12.11
N THR A 275 -4.32 -4.27 -11.50
CA THR A 275 -2.89 -4.39 -11.82
C THR A 275 -2.34 -5.74 -11.39
N SER A 276 -2.76 -6.26 -10.23
CA SER A 276 -2.36 -7.59 -9.76
C SER A 276 -2.92 -8.69 -10.66
N GLN A 277 -4.16 -8.55 -11.14
CA GLN A 277 -4.78 -9.50 -12.07
C GLN A 277 -4.13 -9.47 -13.46
N ASP A 278 -3.75 -8.28 -13.93
CA ASP A 278 -2.97 -8.11 -15.17
C ASP A 278 -1.62 -8.83 -15.04
N LEU A 279 -0.91 -8.63 -13.92
CA LEU A 279 0.33 -9.33 -13.64
C LEU A 279 0.14 -10.85 -13.57
N LEU A 280 -0.93 -11.32 -12.93
CA LEU A 280 -1.25 -12.75 -12.91
C LEU A 280 -1.41 -13.28 -14.34
N THR A 281 -2.17 -12.59 -15.18
CA THR A 281 -2.39 -12.97 -16.58
C THR A 281 -1.09 -12.99 -17.38
N LEU A 282 -0.30 -11.91 -17.29
CA LEU A 282 0.98 -11.78 -18.01
C LEU A 282 2.03 -12.82 -17.57
N THR A 283 1.97 -13.25 -16.30
CA THR A 283 2.96 -14.17 -15.74
C THR A 283 2.53 -15.64 -15.82
N THR A 284 1.26 -15.93 -16.10
CA THR A 284 0.74 -17.31 -16.18
C THR A 284 1.48 -18.14 -17.24
N TYR A 285 1.75 -17.56 -18.41
CA TYR A 285 2.55 -18.23 -19.46
C TYR A 285 4.02 -18.45 -19.06
N ILE A 286 4.59 -17.55 -18.25
CA ILE A 286 5.96 -17.75 -17.76
C ILE A 286 5.97 -18.90 -16.73
N LYS A 287 4.96 -18.95 -15.86
CA LYS A 287 4.81 -19.96 -14.80
C LYS A 287 4.52 -21.36 -15.34
N SER A 288 3.74 -21.50 -16.41
CA SER A 288 3.43 -22.83 -16.99
C SER A 288 4.67 -23.60 -17.41
N ASP A 289 5.76 -22.88 -17.70
CA ASP A 289 7.00 -23.45 -18.23
C ASP A 289 8.06 -23.67 -17.14
N PHE A 290 7.71 -23.48 -15.87
CA PHE A 290 8.55 -23.85 -14.72
C PHE A 290 7.79 -24.85 -13.85
N PRO A 291 8.37 -26.04 -13.54
CA PRO A 291 7.74 -26.96 -12.61
C PRO A 291 7.52 -26.26 -11.27
N ILE A 292 6.31 -26.36 -10.71
CA ILE A 292 5.96 -25.82 -9.38
C ILE A 292 6.97 -26.32 -8.33
N GLU A 293 7.44 -27.55 -8.48
CA GLU A 293 8.45 -28.17 -7.65
C GLU A 293 9.76 -27.38 -7.63
N GLU A 294 10.23 -26.85 -8.77
CA GLU A 294 11.47 -26.05 -8.85
C GLU A 294 11.34 -24.71 -8.14
N ILE A 295 10.19 -24.04 -8.32
CA ILE A 295 9.88 -22.77 -7.63
C ILE A 295 9.82 -23.02 -6.11
N SER A 296 9.16 -24.11 -5.70
CA SER A 296 9.04 -24.49 -4.28
C SER A 296 10.36 -24.89 -3.65
N LEU A 297 11.21 -25.61 -4.40
CA LEU A 297 12.54 -26.04 -3.97
C LEU A 297 13.44 -24.82 -3.80
N PHE A 298 13.40 -23.88 -4.74
CA PHE A 298 14.18 -22.65 -4.65
C PHE A 298 13.80 -21.83 -3.40
N ARG A 299 12.50 -21.74 -3.07
CA ARG A 299 12.04 -21.09 -1.82
C ARG A 299 12.56 -21.80 -0.57
N LYS A 300 12.51 -23.14 -0.55
CA LYS A 300 13.00 -23.95 0.58
C LYS A 300 14.50 -23.87 0.77
N LEU A 301 15.27 -23.75 -0.32
CA LEU A 301 16.73 -23.69 -0.29
C LEU A 301 17.28 -22.31 0.07
N ASN A 302 16.47 -21.25 0.00
CA ASN A 302 16.84 -19.89 0.40
C ASN A 302 15.90 -19.28 1.46
N PRO A 303 15.75 -19.92 2.65
CA PRO A 303 14.84 -19.43 3.68
C PRO A 303 15.30 -18.11 4.32
N PHE A 304 16.61 -17.81 4.27
CA PHE A 304 17.23 -16.64 4.90
C PHE A 304 17.35 -15.40 3.98
N ARG A 305 16.77 -15.44 2.78
CA ARG A 305 16.59 -14.25 1.94
C ARG A 305 15.17 -13.65 2.04
N MET A 306 14.32 -14.13 2.96
CA MET A 306 13.04 -13.50 3.28
C MET A 306 13.23 -12.39 4.31
#